data_AF-A0A1E1XQQ0-F1
#
_entry.id   AF-A0A1E1XQQ0-F1
#
_cell.length_a   1.000
_cell.length_b   1.000
_cell.length_c   1.000
_cell.angle_alpha   90.00
_cell.angle_beta   90.00
_cell.angle_gamma   90.00
#
_symmetry.space_group_name_H-M   'P 1'
#
loop_
_entity.id
_entity.type
_entity.pdbx_description
1 polymer ?
#
loop_
_entity_poly.entity_id
_entity_poly.type
_entity_poly.pdbx_seq_one_letter_code
_entity_poly.pdbx_strand_id
1 'polypeptide(L)'
;MNAIFLLLFVVWTVLFTTRHVTRRKDSLTEEERRKLDEPLFLTPLLERNDTEQARRLSRVTLFEEYGVEAHSGYVTVDKGYGSHLFFLLTKAKHLPDKAPLILWTFGGPGVSSLLGPLLFNGPAVVDALGQLKAAPGGHLQSF
;
A
#
# COMPACT_ATOMS: atom_id res chain seq x y z
N MET A 1 -33.48 -21.38 27.89
CA MET A 1 -32.18 -21.40 27.20
C MET A 1 -32.39 -21.13 25.71
N ASN A 2 -32.13 -19.98 25.10
CA ASN A 2 -32.05 -18.58 25.52
C ASN A 2 -32.10 -17.78 24.19
N ALA A 3 -33.29 -17.55 23.63
CA ALA A 3 -33.43 -16.78 22.39
C ALA A 3 -32.76 -15.39 22.49
N ILE A 4 -32.76 -14.82 23.69
CA ILE A 4 -32.06 -13.57 24.04
C ILE A 4 -30.54 -13.72 23.90
N PHE A 5 -29.93 -14.84 24.30
CA PHE A 5 -28.49 -15.04 24.12
C PHE A 5 -28.10 -15.19 22.65
N LEU A 6 -28.92 -15.88 21.86
CA LEU A 6 -28.71 -16.01 20.42
C LEU A 6 -28.82 -14.65 19.72
N LEU A 7 -29.80 -13.84 20.11
CA LEU A 7 -30.01 -12.50 19.56
C LEU A 7 -28.89 -11.55 19.99
N LEU A 8 -28.44 -11.59 21.25
CA LEU A 8 -27.28 -10.83 21.73
C LEU A 8 -25.98 -11.30 21.06
N PHE A 9 -25.80 -12.59 20.79
CA PHE A 9 -24.63 -13.10 20.09
C PHE A 9 -24.64 -12.70 18.61
N VAL A 10 -25.79 -12.70 17.94
CA VAL A 10 -25.93 -12.20 16.56
C VAL A 10 -25.69 -10.69 16.50
N VAL A 11 -26.30 -9.92 17.41
CA VAL A 11 -26.06 -8.47 17.49
C VAL A 11 -24.60 -8.18 17.82
N TRP A 12 -23.99 -8.93 18.74
CA TRP A 12 -22.58 -8.77 19.09
C TRP A 12 -21.66 -9.16 17.94
N THR A 13 -21.90 -10.28 17.24
CA THR A 13 -21.10 -10.68 16.07
C THR A 13 -21.26 -9.70 14.91
N VAL A 14 -22.47 -9.22 14.62
CA VAL A 14 -22.69 -8.17 13.60
C VAL A 14 -21.98 -6.87 14.00
N LEU A 15 -22.14 -6.39 15.22
CA LEU A 15 -21.49 -5.15 15.70
C LEU A 15 -19.97 -5.27 15.84
N PHE A 16 -19.45 -6.45 16.17
CA PHE A 16 -18.02 -6.71 16.37
C PHE A 16 -17.30 -6.93 15.04
N THR A 17 -17.89 -7.66 14.09
CA THR A 17 -17.31 -7.87 12.75
C THR A 17 -17.36 -6.60 11.90
N THR A 18 -18.43 -5.80 11.98
CA THR A 18 -18.50 -4.51 11.27
C THR A 18 -17.54 -3.46 11.85
N ARG A 19 -17.28 -3.47 13.17
CA ARG A 19 -16.41 -2.47 13.83
C ARG A 19 -14.94 -2.52 13.42
N HIS A 20 -14.42 -3.66 13.00
CA HIS A 20 -12.98 -3.83 12.78
C HIS A 20 -12.52 -3.50 11.35
N VAL A 21 -13.42 -3.42 10.37
CA VAL A 21 -13.05 -3.29 8.94
C VAL A 21 -13.16 -1.86 8.41
N THR A 22 -13.96 -0.96 9.02
CA THR A 22 -14.27 0.35 8.39
C THR A 22 -13.73 1.60 9.12
N ARG A 23 -13.04 1.45 10.26
CA ARG A 23 -12.73 2.53 11.20
C ARG A 23 -12.02 3.77 10.62
N ARG A 24 -11.30 3.67 9.48
CA ARG A 24 -10.53 4.79 8.91
C ARG A 24 -11.28 5.61 7.84
N LYS A 25 -12.26 5.02 7.14
CA LYS A 25 -13.00 5.73 6.08
C LYS A 25 -14.26 6.43 6.61
N ASP A 26 -14.87 5.92 7.68
CA ASP A 26 -16.18 6.39 8.18
C ASP A 26 -16.21 7.81 8.76
N SER A 27 -15.06 8.38 9.13
CA SER A 27 -14.97 9.76 9.64
C SER A 27 -14.75 10.83 8.56
N LEU A 28 -14.57 10.42 7.31
CA LEU A 28 -14.26 11.34 6.20
C LEU A 28 -15.53 11.79 5.49
N THR A 29 -15.58 13.08 5.19
CA THR A 29 -16.60 13.65 4.31
C THR A 29 -16.51 13.03 2.90
N GLU A 30 -17.60 13.09 2.14
CA GLU A 30 -17.65 12.55 0.78
C GLU A 30 -16.62 13.20 -0.15
N GLU A 31 -16.35 14.49 0.05
CA GLU A 31 -15.35 15.25 -0.70
C GLU A 31 -13.93 14.78 -0.37
N GLU A 32 -13.63 14.54 0.91
CA GLU A 32 -12.34 13.98 1.32
C GLU A 32 -12.15 12.55 0.79
N ARG A 33 -13.21 11.74 0.74
CA ARG A 33 -13.17 10.40 0.13
C ARG A 33 -12.88 10.46 -1.36
N ARG A 34 -13.61 11.30 -2.11
CA ARG A 34 -13.35 11.47 -3.56
C ARG A 34 -11.93 11.92 -3.82
N LYS A 35 -11.41 12.83 -2.99
CA LYS A 35 -10.03 13.31 -3.10
C LYS A 35 -8.99 12.22 -2.78
N LEU A 36 -9.31 11.26 -1.91
CA LEU A 36 -8.47 10.09 -1.65
C LEU A 36 -8.51 9.06 -2.77
N ASP A 37 -9.58 9.03 -3.56
CA ASP A 37 -9.74 8.11 -4.69
C ASP A 37 -9.09 8.63 -5.99
N GLU A 38 -8.61 9.88 -6.01
CA GLU A 38 -7.86 10.42 -7.15
C GLU A 38 -6.43 9.83 -7.24
N PRO A 39 -5.97 9.40 -8.42
CA PRO A 39 -4.62 8.90 -8.60
C PRO A 39 -3.58 9.99 -8.37
N LEU A 40 -2.56 9.68 -7.57
CA LEU A 40 -1.45 10.59 -7.31
C LEU A 40 -0.47 10.59 -8.48
N PHE A 41 -0.53 11.63 -9.31
CA PHE A 41 0.49 11.90 -10.33
C PHE A 41 1.62 12.74 -9.75
N LEU A 42 2.84 12.20 -9.76
CA LEU A 42 4.02 12.88 -9.20
C LEU A 42 4.67 13.84 -10.21
N THR A 43 4.53 13.59 -11.51
CA THR A 43 5.19 14.37 -12.58
C THR A 43 4.99 15.89 -12.42
N PRO A 44 3.77 16.42 -12.16
CA PRO A 44 3.60 17.87 -12.01
C PRO A 44 4.38 18.46 -10.83
N LEU A 45 4.59 17.68 -9.76
CA LEU A 45 5.38 18.06 -8.59
C LEU A 45 6.88 18.03 -8.92
N LEU A 46 7.32 17.01 -9.65
CA LEU A 46 8.71 16.83 -10.04
C LEU A 46 9.18 17.90 -11.05
N GLU A 47 8.32 18.27 -12.00
CA GLU A 47 8.63 19.30 -13.01
C GLU A 47 8.79 20.70 -12.43
N ARG A 48 8.10 20.99 -11.33
CA ARG A 48 8.26 22.23 -10.56
C ARG A 48 9.35 22.14 -9.48
N ASN A 49 10.13 21.05 -9.47
CA ASN A 49 11.18 20.76 -8.49
C ASN A 49 10.69 20.67 -7.03
N ASP A 50 9.40 20.41 -6.81
CA ASP A 50 8.79 20.25 -5.48
C ASP A 50 8.89 18.80 -5.00
N THR A 51 10.15 18.36 -4.85
CA THR A 51 10.49 16.98 -4.49
C THR A 51 10.08 16.61 -3.07
N GLU A 52 10.10 17.56 -2.15
CA GLU A 52 9.63 17.39 -0.76
C GLU A 52 8.13 17.08 -0.73
N GLN A 53 7.30 17.84 -1.45
CA GLN A 53 5.87 17.53 -1.53
C GLN A 53 5.62 16.19 -2.23
N ALA A 54 6.36 15.87 -3.29
CA ALA A 54 6.25 14.57 -3.98
C ALA A 54 6.55 13.39 -3.05
N ARG A 55 7.63 13.47 -2.25
CA ARG A 55 7.97 12.45 -1.25
C ARG A 55 6.91 12.33 -0.17
N ARG A 56 6.41 13.47 0.33
CA ARG A 56 5.37 13.49 1.37
C ARG A 56 4.06 12.87 0.89
N LEU A 57 3.59 13.23 -0.29
CA LEU A 57 2.32 12.73 -0.83
C LEU A 57 2.39 11.27 -1.27
N SER A 58 3.55 10.81 -1.75
CA SER A 58 3.73 9.41 -2.18
C SER A 58 3.79 8.41 -1.02
N ARG A 59 3.80 8.85 0.24
CA ARG A 59 3.96 7.97 1.41
C ARG A 59 2.86 6.90 1.48
N VAL A 60 3.27 5.64 1.62
CA VAL A 60 2.38 4.48 1.76
C VAL A 60 2.37 4.00 3.20
N THR A 61 1.22 4.12 3.89
CA THR A 61 1.11 3.70 5.29
C THR A 61 0.93 2.18 5.46
N LEU A 62 0.65 1.48 4.36
CA LEU A 62 0.32 0.05 4.38
C LEU A 62 1.42 -0.84 4.98
N PHE A 63 2.70 -0.43 4.83
CA PHE A 63 3.85 -1.20 5.29
C PHE A 63 4.45 -0.71 6.62
N GLU A 64 3.87 0.34 7.22
CA GLU A 64 4.41 0.97 8.43
C GLU A 64 4.35 0.04 9.65
N GLU A 65 3.31 -0.79 9.75
CA GLU A 65 3.19 -1.81 10.81
C GLU A 65 4.33 -2.84 10.76
N TYR A 66 4.96 -3.01 9.59
CA TYR A 66 6.11 -3.91 9.40
C TYR A 66 7.45 -3.19 9.49
N GLY A 67 7.46 -1.93 9.92
CA GLY A 67 8.65 -1.10 10.07
C GLY A 67 9.29 -0.72 8.75
N VAL A 68 8.51 -0.59 7.66
CA VAL A 68 9.02 -0.26 6.34
C VAL A 68 8.44 1.05 5.83
N GLU A 69 9.35 1.97 5.49
CA GLU A 69 9.04 3.16 4.73
C GLU A 69 8.80 2.79 3.26
N ALA A 70 7.64 3.18 2.75
CA ALA A 70 7.26 2.90 1.38
C ALA A 70 6.65 4.13 0.69
N HIS A 71 6.84 4.19 -0.63
CA HIS A 71 6.34 5.27 -1.47
C HIS A 71 5.73 4.70 -2.75
N SER A 72 4.63 5.28 -3.23
CA SER A 72 4.01 4.92 -4.51
C SER A 72 3.38 6.13 -5.19
N GLY A 73 3.03 5.94 -6.46
CA GLY A 73 2.37 6.95 -7.27
C GLY A 73 2.55 6.66 -8.75
N TYR A 74 2.06 7.58 -9.57
CA TYR A 74 2.19 7.52 -11.02
C TYR A 74 3.23 8.54 -11.52
N VAL A 75 4.12 8.07 -12.38
CA VAL A 75 5.06 8.91 -13.14
C VAL A 75 4.66 8.89 -14.59
N THR A 76 4.51 10.06 -15.19
CA THR A 76 4.18 10.23 -16.61
C THR A 76 5.42 9.92 -17.44
N VAL A 77 5.30 8.94 -18.33
CA VAL A 77 6.37 8.56 -19.25
C VAL A 77 6.16 9.15 -20.64
N ASP A 78 4.91 9.45 -21.00
CA ASP A 78 4.58 10.14 -22.24
C ASP A 78 3.35 11.05 -22.03
N LYS A 79 3.53 12.36 -22.22
CA LYS A 79 2.45 13.34 -22.09
C LYS A 79 1.50 13.36 -23.29
N GLY A 80 1.99 13.05 -24.49
CA GLY A 80 1.20 13.05 -25.72
C GLY A 80 0.19 11.91 -25.75
N TYR A 81 0.59 10.75 -25.22
CA TYR A 81 -0.29 9.58 -25.10
C TYR A 81 -0.98 9.43 -23.73
N GLY A 82 -0.72 10.33 -22.78
CA GLY A 82 -1.22 10.19 -21.41
C GLY A 82 -0.79 8.88 -20.73
N SER A 83 0.44 8.43 -21.02
CA SER A 83 0.98 7.17 -20.50
C SER A 83 1.69 7.39 -19.18
N HIS A 84 1.39 6.52 -18.21
CA HIS A 84 1.93 6.60 -16.85
C HIS A 84 2.39 5.23 -16.37
N LEU A 85 3.48 5.21 -15.62
CA LEU A 85 3.94 4.03 -14.89
C LEU A 85 3.60 4.20 -13.41
N PHE A 86 2.98 3.17 -12.85
CA PHE A 86 2.86 3.02 -11.40
C PHE A 86 4.15 2.43 -10.83
N PHE A 87 4.57 2.89 -9.64
CA PHE A 87 5.65 2.27 -8.89
C PHE A 87 5.26 2.04 -7.43
N LEU A 88 5.92 1.06 -6.81
CA LEU A 88 5.97 0.87 -5.36
C LEU A 88 7.44 0.73 -4.96
N LEU A 89 7.94 1.69 -4.20
CA LEU A 89 9.27 1.68 -3.60
C LEU A 89 9.14 1.33 -2.12
N THR A 90 9.92 0.37 -1.66
CA THR A 90 10.08 0.07 -0.23
C THR A 90 11.55 0.26 0.14
N LYS A 91 11.83 1.05 1.18
CA LYS A 91 13.20 1.26 1.64
C LYS A 91 13.69 0.05 2.43
N ALA A 92 14.99 -0.20 2.36
CA ALA A 92 15.65 -1.24 3.14
C ALA A 92 15.41 -1.02 4.64
N LYS A 93 15.22 -2.12 5.38
CA LYS A 93 15.08 -2.06 6.85
C LYS A 93 16.40 -1.71 7.54
N HIS A 94 17.51 -2.14 6.95
CA HIS A 94 18.84 -1.96 7.50
C HIS A 94 19.63 -0.96 6.67
N LEU A 95 20.08 0.14 7.30
CA LEU A 95 20.88 1.18 6.66
C LEU A 95 20.28 1.68 5.32
N PRO A 96 19.02 2.17 5.31
CA PRO A 96 18.29 2.55 4.09
C PRO A 96 19.05 3.54 3.20
N ASP A 97 19.85 4.43 3.78
CA ASP A 97 20.61 5.44 3.03
C ASP A 97 21.91 4.90 2.40
N LYS A 98 22.30 3.66 2.73
CA LYS A 98 23.48 2.97 2.18
C LYS A 98 23.13 1.74 1.35
N ALA A 99 21.89 1.28 1.42
CA ALA A 99 21.40 0.14 0.66
C ALA A 99 21.41 0.44 -0.85
N PRO A 100 21.71 -0.55 -1.71
CA PRO A 100 21.61 -0.37 -3.15
C PRO A 100 20.14 -0.19 -3.58
N LEU A 101 19.93 0.57 -4.65
CA LEU A 101 18.62 0.66 -5.29
C LEU A 101 18.43 -0.52 -6.25
N ILE A 102 17.35 -1.28 -6.08
CA ILE A 102 16.99 -2.40 -6.95
C ILE A 102 15.71 -2.06 -7.71
N LEU A 103 15.75 -2.20 -9.03
CA LEU A 103 14.57 -2.18 -9.89
C LEU A 103 14.09 -3.62 -10.10
N TRP A 104 12.87 -3.92 -9.66
CA TRP A 104 12.25 -5.23 -9.84
C TRP A 104 11.14 -5.18 -10.89
N THR A 105 11.22 -6.05 -11.89
CA THR A 105 10.21 -6.17 -12.95
C THR A 105 9.82 -7.62 -13.15
N PHE A 106 8.52 -7.89 -13.24
CA PHE A 106 8.03 -9.20 -13.71
C PHE A 106 8.18 -9.31 -15.23
N GLY A 107 8.44 -10.53 -15.69
CA GLY A 107 8.51 -10.86 -17.12
C GLY A 107 7.15 -11.23 -17.72
N GLY A 108 7.16 -12.18 -18.65
CA GLY A 108 5.97 -12.56 -19.43
C GLY A 108 5.74 -11.60 -20.58
N PRO A 109 4.50 -11.22 -20.83
CA PRO A 109 4.18 -9.80 -20.91
C PRO A 109 2.88 -9.50 -20.14
N GLY A 110 2.74 -8.27 -19.64
CA GLY A 110 1.49 -7.81 -19.00
C GLY A 110 1.27 -8.29 -17.56
N VAL A 111 2.20 -9.04 -16.98
CA VAL A 111 2.15 -9.41 -15.56
C VAL A 111 2.59 -8.22 -14.71
N SER A 112 1.79 -7.88 -13.68
CA SER A 112 2.13 -6.78 -12.78
C SER A 112 3.37 -7.07 -11.95
N SER A 113 4.32 -6.14 -11.96
CA SER A 113 5.52 -6.22 -11.09
C SER A 113 5.19 -6.19 -9.60
N LEU A 114 3.97 -5.78 -9.21
CA LEU A 114 3.52 -5.81 -7.81
C LEU A 114 3.43 -7.22 -7.22
N LEU A 115 3.35 -8.26 -8.04
CA LEU A 115 3.35 -9.64 -7.54
C LEU A 115 4.64 -9.97 -6.77
N GLY A 116 5.78 -9.41 -7.19
CA GLY A 116 7.09 -9.60 -6.54
C GLY A 116 7.07 -9.22 -5.07
N PRO A 117 6.94 -7.92 -4.76
CA PRO A 117 6.94 -7.46 -3.39
C PRO A 117 5.78 -8.04 -2.57
N LEU A 118 4.62 -8.33 -3.17
CA LEU A 118 3.45 -8.79 -2.39
C LEU A 118 3.37 -10.30 -2.18
N LEU A 119 4.08 -11.13 -2.97
CA LEU A 119 3.97 -12.59 -2.88
C LEU A 119 5.31 -13.32 -2.77
N PHE A 120 6.43 -12.67 -3.10
CA PHE A 120 7.73 -13.32 -3.17
C PHE A 120 8.75 -12.67 -2.23
N ASN A 121 9.23 -11.47 -2.57
CA ASN A 121 10.46 -10.90 -2.01
C ASN A 121 10.31 -9.51 -1.41
N GLY A 122 9.09 -9.08 -1.10
CA GLY A 122 8.88 -7.78 -0.46
C GLY A 122 8.90 -7.84 1.06
N PRO A 123 8.73 -6.68 1.70
CA PRO A 123 8.82 -6.55 3.15
C PRO A 123 7.67 -7.21 3.92
N ALA A 124 6.54 -7.42 3.24
CA ALA A 124 5.35 -8.10 3.72
C ALA A 124 4.66 -8.79 2.55
N VAL A 125 4.04 -9.93 2.81
CA VAL A 125 3.31 -10.74 1.82
C VAL A 125 1.82 -10.73 2.10
N VAL A 126 1.01 -10.84 1.05
CA VAL A 126 -0.45 -10.99 1.15
C VAL A 126 -0.77 -12.47 1.32
N ASP A 127 -1.58 -12.80 2.33
CA ASP A 127 -2.03 -14.17 2.56
C ASP A 127 -3.33 -14.51 1.82
N ALA A 128 -3.79 -15.76 1.96
CA ALA A 128 -5.01 -16.24 1.30
C ALA A 128 -6.30 -15.51 1.76
N LEU A 129 -6.25 -14.76 2.87
CA LEU A 129 -7.36 -13.94 3.37
C LEU A 129 -7.26 -12.49 2.89
N GLY A 130 -6.26 -12.16 2.06
CA GLY A 130 -5.99 -10.80 1.60
C GLY A 130 -5.36 -9.91 2.66
N GLN A 131 -4.84 -10.49 3.74
CA GLN A 131 -4.18 -9.74 4.81
C GLN A 131 -2.68 -9.68 4.58
N LEU A 132 -2.06 -8.55 4.91
CA LEU A 132 -0.61 -8.49 4.95
C LEU A 132 -0.08 -9.27 6.15
N LYS A 133 1.06 -9.93 5.94
CA LYS A 133 1.84 -10.61 6.97
C LYS A 133 3.32 -10.31 6.73
N ALA A 134 4.11 -10.36 7.80
CA ALA A 134 5.55 -10.27 7.67
C ALA A 134 6.04 -11.39 6.73
N ALA A 135 6.93 -11.06 5.79
CA ALA A 135 7.46 -12.05 4.86
C ALA A 135 8.21 -13.16 5.62
N PRO A 136 7.97 -14.45 5.30
CA PRO A 136 8.76 -15.55 5.85
C PRO A 136 10.24 -15.34 5.52
N GLY A 137 11.12 -15.42 6.53
CA GLY A 137 12.53 -15.10 6.33
C GLY A 137 12.79 -13.59 6.16
N GLY A 138 11.97 -12.70 6.74
CA GLY A 138 12.16 -11.24 6.68
C GLY A 138 13.50 -10.72 7.23
N HIS A 139 14.31 -11.57 7.87
CA HIS A 139 15.71 -11.30 8.22
C HIS A 139 16.70 -11.54 7.06
N LEU A 140 16.28 -12.28 6.02
CA LEU A 140 17.04 -12.63 4.80
C LEU A 140 16.62 -11.80 3.59
N GLN A 141 15.41 -11.23 3.61
CA GLN A 141 14.89 -10.33 2.57
C GLN A 141 15.48 -8.90 2.70
N SER A 142 16.65 -8.80 3.34
CA SER A 142 17.43 -7.59 3.53
C SER A 142 18.18 -7.28 2.24
N PHE A 143 17.50 -6.63 1.30
CA PHE A 143 18.17 -5.64 0.48
C PHE A 143 18.08 -4.29 1.19
#